data_AF-A0A6B2TIG6-F1
#
_entry.id   AF-A0A6B2TIG6-F1
#
_cell.length_a   1.000
_cell.length_b   1.000
_cell.length_c   1.000
_cell.angle_alpha   90.00
_cell.angle_beta   90.00
_cell.angle_gamma   90.00
#
_symmetry.space_group_name_H-M   'P 1'
#
loop_
_entity.id
_entity.type
_entity.pdbx_description
1 polymer ?
#
loop_
_entity_poly.entity_id
_entity_poly.type
_entity_poly.pdbx_seq_one_letter_code
_entity_poly.pdbx_strand_id
1 'polypeptide(L)'
;MTSPEQLDELLTDLGLQEAATFTAVRGDDEDAVIRAFGGDPAHARPMLLHDLREQYDDGEYILVSRSGATIVVVEYNNFQGSREEVLRPLSRLGRTASAFWNVNAVSRLSLAEDGLLSSVLDMVVPEDPFGARPDAWEPLLDGLTLGVGGSWGAGLAAVERATGARFDRAWAQGLHRRVHITEVPRYVLGQGLVDSPLLKREPFVGYLADLGPVAMGRMRRHALELALEHADLRAHPLATATLAMGDAGDTSAAERDRLRHDLDAARDLALSRSHALRGDEAEEYTPEWERPSELPFRQAVVFGVLAECVAAYQPDTDTTGGLPDILSSLVTAMTGDGERTREFWMVHHLHGAARRTV
;
A
#
# COMPACT_ATOMS: atom_id res chain seq x y z
N MET A 1 -5.61 28.27 15.50
CA MET A 1 -5.66 27.18 14.49
C MET A 1 -6.93 27.39 13.71
N THR A 2 -6.89 27.06 12.43
CA THR A 2 -8.01 27.21 11.51
C THR A 2 -9.04 26.12 11.86
N SER A 3 -10.34 26.43 11.79
CA SER A 3 -11.35 25.39 12.06
C SER A 3 -11.42 24.40 10.87
N PRO A 4 -11.83 23.14 11.09
CA PRO A 4 -12.03 22.19 10.00
C PRO A 4 -12.92 22.74 8.87
N GLU A 5 -14.00 23.45 9.22
CA GLU A 5 -14.94 24.00 8.24
C GLU A 5 -14.29 25.08 7.36
N GLN A 6 -13.46 25.94 7.97
CA GLN A 6 -12.69 26.95 7.23
C GLN A 6 -11.65 26.30 6.30
N LEU A 7 -11.08 25.16 6.70
CA LEU A 7 -10.15 24.40 5.88
C LEU A 7 -10.87 23.70 4.72
N ASP A 8 -12.08 23.18 4.92
CA ASP A 8 -12.90 22.63 3.84
C ASP A 8 -13.34 23.71 2.84
N GLU A 9 -13.71 24.89 3.32
CA GLU A 9 -13.98 26.06 2.47
C GLU A 9 -12.73 26.43 1.65
N LEU A 10 -11.55 26.46 2.27
CA LEU A 10 -10.29 26.71 1.57
C LEU A 10 -10.02 25.65 0.49
N LEU A 11 -10.19 24.36 0.81
CA LEU A 11 -10.00 23.28 -0.16
C LEU A 11 -10.95 23.39 -1.34
N THR A 12 -12.20 23.78 -1.09
CA THR A 12 -13.21 24.01 -2.12
C THR A 12 -12.84 25.19 -3.01
N ASP A 13 -12.41 26.32 -2.42
CA ASP A 13 -11.95 27.51 -3.14
C ASP A 13 -10.75 27.19 -4.05
N LEU A 14 -9.86 26.30 -3.60
CA LEU A 14 -8.67 25.88 -4.35
C LEU A 14 -8.95 24.74 -5.36
N GLY A 15 -10.13 24.11 -5.31
CA GLY A 15 -10.43 22.93 -6.14
C GLY A 15 -9.62 21.68 -5.76
N LEU A 16 -9.24 21.54 -4.48
CA LEU A 16 -8.39 20.48 -3.95
C LEU A 16 -9.16 19.44 -3.11
N GLN A 17 -10.48 19.59 -2.97
CA GLN A 17 -11.33 18.70 -2.17
C GLN A 17 -11.41 17.25 -2.70
N GLU A 18 -11.12 17.03 -3.98
CA GLU A 18 -11.20 15.71 -4.61
C GLU A 18 -9.93 14.90 -4.43
N ALA A 19 -8.76 15.53 -4.60
CA ALA A 19 -7.47 14.86 -4.43
C ALA A 19 -6.34 15.85 -4.16
N ALA A 20 -5.66 15.69 -3.04
CA ALA A 20 -4.46 16.44 -2.72
C ALA A 20 -3.59 15.72 -1.68
N THR A 21 -2.32 16.12 -1.61
CA THR A 21 -1.46 15.85 -0.45
C THR A 21 -0.94 17.16 0.11
N PHE A 22 -1.08 17.32 1.42
CA PHE A 22 -0.47 18.41 2.18
C PHE A 22 0.56 17.81 3.13
N THR A 23 1.83 18.16 2.95
CA THR A 23 2.92 17.77 3.84
C THR A 23 3.51 19.00 4.51
N ALA A 24 3.58 19.00 5.83
CA ALA A 24 4.16 20.08 6.61
C ALA A 24 5.34 19.57 7.44
N VAL A 25 6.45 20.29 7.42
CA VAL A 25 7.67 19.95 8.17
C VAL A 25 8.16 21.17 8.95
N ARG A 26 8.35 21.01 10.26
CA ARG A 26 9.00 22.04 11.08
C ARG A 26 10.45 22.19 10.65
N GLY A 27 10.87 23.42 10.35
CA GLY A 27 12.23 23.69 9.87
C GLY A 27 12.27 24.93 8.98
N ASP A 28 13.45 25.21 8.44
CA ASP A 28 13.73 26.44 7.68
C ASP A 28 14.43 26.24 6.34
N ASP A 29 14.84 25.02 5.99
CA ASP A 29 15.49 24.68 4.72
C ASP A 29 14.49 24.14 3.67
N GLU A 30 13.85 25.05 2.92
CA GLU A 30 12.94 24.69 1.81
C GLU A 30 13.63 23.88 0.72
N ASP A 31 14.91 24.12 0.47
CA ASP A 31 15.66 23.44 -0.58
C ASP A 31 15.90 21.98 -0.21
N ALA A 32 16.15 21.68 1.07
CA ALA A 32 16.22 20.31 1.56
C ALA A 32 14.87 19.59 1.43
N VAL A 33 13.75 20.28 1.69
CA VAL A 33 12.41 19.73 1.49
C VAL A 33 12.18 19.40 0.01
N ILE A 34 12.47 20.33 -0.90
CA ILE A 34 12.34 20.11 -2.35
C ILE A 34 13.16 18.89 -2.80
N ARG A 35 14.40 18.76 -2.33
CA ARG A 35 15.26 17.61 -2.64
C ARG A 35 14.71 16.29 -2.08
N ALA A 36 14.12 16.31 -0.88
CA ALA A 36 13.50 15.12 -0.28
C ALA A 36 12.29 14.62 -1.07
N PHE A 37 11.63 15.53 -1.81
CA PHE A 37 10.57 15.22 -2.78
C PHE A 37 11.10 14.87 -4.17
N GLY A 38 12.42 14.70 -4.38
CA GLY A 38 12.98 14.39 -5.68
C GLY A 38 12.96 15.56 -6.67
N GLY A 39 12.79 16.79 -6.19
CA GLY A 39 12.86 18.02 -6.99
C GLY A 39 14.25 18.66 -6.96
N ASP A 40 14.51 19.55 -7.92
CA ASP A 40 15.69 20.41 -7.93
C ASP A 40 15.31 21.87 -7.61
N PRO A 41 15.75 22.43 -6.47
CA PRO A 41 15.39 23.79 -6.07
C PRO A 41 15.87 24.87 -7.05
N ALA A 42 16.91 24.61 -7.86
CA ALA A 42 17.38 25.55 -8.89
C ALA A 42 16.36 25.74 -10.04
N HIS A 43 15.47 24.77 -10.23
CA HIS A 43 14.40 24.82 -11.23
C HIS A 43 13.08 25.39 -10.69
N ALA A 44 13.06 25.84 -9.43
CA ALA A 44 11.87 26.43 -8.83
C ALA A 44 11.37 27.66 -9.61
N ARG A 45 10.05 27.76 -9.77
CA ARG A 45 9.37 28.92 -10.37
C ARG A 45 8.23 29.38 -9.46
N PRO A 46 7.96 30.69 -9.36
CA PRO A 46 6.83 31.18 -8.58
C PRO A 46 5.50 30.75 -9.23
N MET A 47 4.54 30.34 -8.42
CA MET A 47 3.18 29.96 -8.83
C MET A 47 2.21 30.24 -7.69
N LEU A 48 0.95 30.55 -7.99
CA LEU A 48 -0.11 30.64 -6.97
C LEU A 48 -0.72 29.26 -6.75
N LEU A 49 -1.12 28.96 -5.52
CA LEU A 49 -1.66 27.63 -5.18
C LEU A 49 -2.90 27.26 -6.02
N HIS A 50 -3.74 28.24 -6.35
CA HIS A 50 -4.93 28.01 -7.17
C HIS A 50 -4.64 27.55 -8.61
N ASP A 51 -3.42 27.78 -9.12
CA ASP A 51 -3.02 27.39 -10.48
C ASP A 51 -2.53 25.93 -10.54
N LEU A 52 -2.29 25.29 -9.39
CA LEU A 52 -1.68 23.96 -9.32
C LEU A 52 -2.49 22.91 -10.09
N ARG A 53 -3.82 22.98 -10.03
CA ARG A 53 -4.71 22.04 -10.73
C ARG A 53 -4.54 22.10 -12.25
N GLU A 54 -4.21 23.26 -12.80
CA GLU A 54 -4.03 23.45 -14.24
C GLU A 54 -2.75 22.78 -14.77
N GLN A 55 -1.86 22.32 -13.89
CA GLN A 55 -0.59 21.68 -14.23
C GLN A 55 -0.68 20.15 -14.32
N TYR A 56 -1.86 19.57 -14.10
CA TYR A 56 -2.02 18.12 -14.01
C TYR A 56 -1.52 17.36 -15.25
N ASP A 57 -1.70 17.93 -16.44
CA ASP A 57 -1.27 17.31 -17.70
C ASP A 57 0.22 17.58 -18.04
N ASP A 58 0.88 18.48 -17.30
CA ASP A 58 2.25 18.96 -17.59
C ASP A 58 3.34 18.20 -16.82
N GLY A 59 2.97 17.23 -15.97
CA GLY A 59 3.87 16.41 -15.15
C GLY A 59 3.59 16.46 -13.65
N GLU A 60 4.48 15.86 -12.86
CA GLU A 60 4.36 15.83 -11.40
C GLU A 60 5.01 17.07 -10.78
N TYR A 61 4.20 17.92 -10.16
CA TYR A 61 4.67 19.15 -9.51
C TYR A 61 4.32 19.19 -8.03
N ILE A 62 5.22 19.80 -7.27
CA ILE A 62 4.96 20.26 -5.90
C ILE A 62 4.94 21.78 -5.84
N LEU A 63 4.13 22.33 -4.95
CA LEU A 63 4.19 23.73 -4.53
C LEU A 63 4.72 23.82 -3.11
N VAL A 64 5.82 24.53 -2.93
CA VAL A 64 6.50 24.67 -1.62
C VAL A 64 6.43 26.13 -1.16
N SER A 65 5.99 26.35 0.07
CA SER A 65 6.03 27.68 0.70
C SER A 65 6.16 27.58 2.21
N ARG A 66 6.47 28.71 2.86
CA ARG A 66 6.51 28.77 4.33
C ARG A 66 5.15 29.16 4.89
N SER A 67 4.79 28.50 5.98
CA SER A 67 3.76 28.95 6.90
C SER A 67 4.38 29.10 8.29
N GLY A 68 4.87 30.31 8.58
CA GLY A 68 5.63 30.59 9.81
C GLY A 68 6.97 29.84 9.88
N ALA A 69 7.14 29.03 10.92
CA ALA A 69 8.34 28.20 11.15
C ALA A 69 8.26 26.80 10.51
N THR A 70 7.28 26.61 9.64
CA THR A 70 6.99 25.33 8.99
C THR A 70 7.03 25.52 7.48
N ILE A 71 7.59 24.54 6.78
CA ILE A 71 7.57 24.47 5.32
C ILE A 71 6.41 23.55 4.94
N VAL A 72 5.59 23.99 4.00
CA VAL A 72 4.42 23.27 3.51
C VAL A 72 4.64 22.92 2.04
N VAL A 73 4.33 21.68 1.70
CA VAL A 73 4.33 21.14 0.34
C VAL A 73 2.91 20.73 0.00
N VAL A 74 2.42 21.17 -1.15
CA VAL A 74 1.12 20.77 -1.70
C VAL A 74 1.32 20.07 -3.04
N GLU A 75 0.61 18.96 -3.19
CA GLU A 75 0.50 18.18 -4.41
C GLU A 75 -0.97 18.10 -4.84
N TYR A 76 -1.27 18.29 -6.12
CA TYR A 76 -2.60 18.00 -6.67
C TYR A 76 -2.62 16.61 -7.27
N ASN A 77 -3.51 15.75 -6.77
CA ASN A 77 -3.68 14.36 -7.21
C ASN A 77 -2.39 13.51 -7.25
N ASN A 78 -1.33 13.92 -6.55
CA ASN A 78 -0.13 13.12 -6.29
C ASN A 78 -0.03 12.83 -4.78
N PHE A 79 0.77 11.83 -4.42
CA PHE A 79 0.83 11.27 -3.07
C PHE A 79 2.27 11.09 -2.56
N GLN A 80 3.27 11.71 -3.20
CA GLN A 80 4.67 11.53 -2.86
C GLN A 80 4.94 11.91 -1.39
N GLY A 81 4.33 12.99 -0.91
CA GLY A 81 4.43 13.46 0.48
C GLY A 81 3.81 12.53 1.52
N SER A 82 2.92 11.62 1.12
CA SER A 82 2.31 10.63 2.02
C SER A 82 3.17 9.37 2.22
N ARG A 83 4.28 9.25 1.48
CA ARG A 83 5.11 8.05 1.42
C ARG A 83 6.23 8.09 2.45
N GLU A 84 6.56 6.93 3.02
CA GLU A 84 7.61 6.83 4.04
C GLU A 84 9.00 7.21 3.50
N GLU A 85 9.26 7.04 2.20
CA GLU A 85 10.53 7.39 1.59
C GLU A 85 10.77 8.91 1.55
N VAL A 86 9.71 9.70 1.66
CA VAL A 86 9.75 11.15 1.78
C VAL A 86 9.65 11.57 3.24
N LEU A 87 8.66 11.03 3.96
CA LEU A 87 8.37 11.41 5.34
C LEU A 87 9.50 11.10 6.31
N ARG A 88 10.18 9.96 6.17
CA ARG A 88 11.28 9.59 7.07
C ARG A 88 12.49 10.52 6.90
N PRO A 89 13.02 10.79 5.69
CA PRO A 89 14.05 11.82 5.52
C PRO A 89 13.63 13.21 6.01
N LEU A 90 12.40 13.67 5.68
CA LEU A 90 11.89 14.96 6.14
C LEU A 90 11.83 15.06 7.66
N SER A 91 11.41 13.99 8.33
CA SER A 91 11.30 13.97 9.79
C SER A 91 12.62 14.15 10.53
N ARG A 92 13.76 14.02 9.84
CA ARG A 92 15.10 14.34 10.38
C ARG A 92 15.41 15.83 10.34
N LEU A 93 14.71 16.60 9.50
CA LEU A 93 14.78 18.07 9.47
C LEU A 93 13.91 18.67 10.56
N GLY A 94 12.81 18.01 10.90
CA GLY A 94 11.96 18.29 12.04
C GLY A 94 10.64 17.53 11.96
N ARG A 95 9.81 17.64 13.00
CA ARG A 95 8.50 16.98 13.04
C ARG A 95 7.72 17.23 11.75
N THR A 96 7.31 16.14 11.10
CA THR A 96 6.66 16.15 9.80
C THR A 96 5.29 15.49 9.90
N ALA A 97 4.28 16.09 9.29
CA ALA A 97 2.96 15.48 9.16
C ALA A 97 2.45 15.63 7.73
N SER A 98 1.70 14.64 7.24
CA SER A 98 1.09 14.65 5.92
C SER A 98 -0.36 14.19 5.98
N ALA A 99 -1.23 14.86 5.23
CA ALA A 99 -2.60 14.43 4.94
C ALA A 99 -2.75 14.23 3.43
N PHE A 100 -3.24 13.06 3.02
CA PHE A 100 -3.49 12.69 1.63
C PHE A 100 -4.91 12.15 1.48
N TRP A 101 -5.58 12.49 0.38
CA TRP A 101 -6.85 11.91 -0.05
C TRP A 101 -6.98 11.91 -1.57
N ASN A 102 -7.88 11.08 -2.10
CA ASN A 102 -8.24 11.10 -3.52
C ASN A 102 -9.70 10.68 -3.78
N VAL A 103 -10.10 10.75 -5.05
CA VAL A 103 -11.46 10.42 -5.53
C VAL A 103 -11.87 8.95 -5.30
N ASN A 104 -10.91 8.06 -5.06
CA ASN A 104 -11.16 6.65 -4.78
C ASN A 104 -11.36 6.38 -3.28
N ALA A 105 -11.58 7.44 -2.48
CA ALA A 105 -11.69 7.40 -1.03
C ALA A 105 -10.45 6.80 -0.33
N VAL A 106 -9.30 6.75 -1.01
CA VAL A 106 -8.04 6.40 -0.37
C VAL A 106 -7.57 7.62 0.40
N SER A 107 -7.35 7.46 1.69
CA SER A 107 -6.89 8.55 2.54
C SER A 107 -5.77 8.11 3.47
N ARG A 108 -4.92 9.05 3.88
CA ARG A 108 -3.83 8.78 4.82
C ARG A 108 -3.46 10.01 5.61
N LEU A 109 -3.39 9.85 6.93
CA LEU A 109 -2.82 10.83 7.84
C LEU A 109 -1.55 10.24 8.47
N SER A 110 -0.39 10.86 8.21
CA SER A 110 0.92 10.35 8.62
C SER A 110 1.65 11.34 9.50
N LEU A 111 2.23 10.88 10.61
CA LEU A 111 3.11 11.63 11.50
C LEU A 111 4.48 10.97 11.52
N ALA A 112 5.54 11.77 11.35
CA ALA A 112 6.92 11.29 11.35
C ALA A 112 7.82 12.19 12.20
N GLU A 113 8.69 11.56 12.99
CA GLU A 113 9.67 12.22 13.86
C GLU A 113 10.97 11.41 13.88
N ASP A 114 12.12 12.09 13.88
CA ASP A 114 13.45 11.50 14.08
C ASP A 114 13.82 10.36 13.11
N GLY A 115 13.35 10.45 11.86
CA GLY A 115 13.61 9.44 10.83
C GLY A 115 12.65 8.24 10.84
N LEU A 116 11.61 8.30 11.67
CA LEU A 116 10.62 7.25 11.84
C LEU A 116 9.21 7.75 11.54
N LEU A 117 8.40 6.90 10.91
CA LEU A 117 6.95 7.04 10.94
C LEU A 117 6.48 6.75 12.37
N SER A 118 5.98 7.79 13.06
CA SER A 118 5.40 7.67 14.39
C SER A 118 4.05 6.98 14.33
N SER A 119 3.09 7.55 13.57
CA SER A 119 1.75 6.99 13.43
C SER A 119 1.19 7.30 12.03
N VAL A 120 0.49 6.34 11.45
CA VAL A 120 -0.18 6.43 10.17
C VAL A 120 -1.55 5.77 10.30
N LEU A 121 -2.60 6.44 9.83
CA LEU A 121 -3.98 5.93 9.81
C LEU A 121 -4.71 6.36 8.54
N ASP A 122 -5.78 5.64 8.20
CA ASP A 122 -6.75 6.05 7.19
C ASP A 122 -7.75 7.04 7.83
N MET A 123 -8.03 8.17 7.18
CA MET A 123 -8.91 9.20 7.73
C MET A 123 -10.40 8.84 7.61
N VAL A 124 -10.76 7.90 6.73
CA VAL A 124 -12.13 7.38 6.54
C VAL A 124 -12.38 6.16 7.44
N VAL A 125 -11.33 5.37 7.73
CA VAL A 125 -11.38 4.16 8.58
C VAL A 125 -10.20 4.18 9.58
N PRO A 126 -10.29 5.01 10.65
CA PRO A 126 -9.16 5.30 11.54
C PRO A 126 -8.84 4.21 12.59
N GLU A 127 -9.49 3.06 12.55
CA GLU A 127 -9.49 2.06 13.63
C GLU A 127 -8.18 1.26 13.80
N ASP A 128 -7.25 1.32 12.85
CA ASP A 128 -5.99 0.55 12.87
C ASP A 128 -4.76 1.43 12.56
N PRO A 129 -4.38 2.36 13.46
CA PRO A 129 -3.16 3.13 13.29
C PRO A 129 -1.92 2.23 13.40
N PHE A 130 -0.90 2.50 12.60
CA PHE A 130 0.39 1.79 12.65
C PHE A 130 1.58 2.75 12.68
N GLY A 131 2.73 2.27 13.15
CA GLY A 131 3.96 3.05 13.22
C GLY A 131 4.76 2.76 14.49
N ALA A 132 5.82 3.52 14.75
CA ALA A 132 6.65 3.36 15.94
C ALA A 132 5.92 3.75 17.24
N ARG A 133 4.91 4.61 17.15
CA ARG A 133 4.01 5.06 18.22
C ARG A 133 2.60 5.26 17.64
N PRO A 134 1.83 4.17 17.42
CA PRO A 134 0.52 4.23 16.78
C PRO A 134 -0.46 5.22 17.43
N ASP A 135 -0.36 5.42 18.74
CA ASP A 135 -1.13 6.34 19.58
C ASP A 135 -0.76 7.83 19.41
N ALA A 136 0.31 8.16 18.68
CA ALA A 136 0.82 9.53 18.61
C ALA A 136 -0.15 10.56 18.01
N TRP A 137 -1.18 10.12 17.28
CA TRP A 137 -2.24 10.99 16.77
C TRP A 137 -3.31 11.34 17.80
N GLU A 138 -3.54 10.51 18.83
CA GLU A 138 -4.64 10.69 19.80
C GLU A 138 -4.76 12.12 20.37
N PRO A 139 -3.71 12.72 20.95
CA PRO A 139 -3.81 14.08 21.50
C PRO A 139 -4.01 15.16 20.43
N LEU A 140 -3.62 14.88 19.18
CA LEU A 140 -3.72 15.82 18.07
C LEU A 140 -5.09 15.73 17.38
N LEU A 141 -5.80 14.61 17.54
CA LEU A 141 -7.14 14.38 16.99
C LEU A 141 -8.27 14.79 17.95
N ASP A 142 -7.97 15.18 19.19
CA ASP A 142 -8.98 15.55 20.18
C ASP A 142 -9.97 16.62 19.66
N GLY A 143 -11.27 16.29 19.66
CA GLY A 143 -12.33 17.14 19.12
C GLY A 143 -12.36 17.31 17.60
N LEU A 144 -11.63 16.49 16.84
CA LEU A 144 -11.74 16.40 15.38
C LEU A 144 -12.55 15.17 14.98
N THR A 145 -13.42 15.33 13.98
CA THR A 145 -14.24 14.24 13.45
C THR A 145 -13.56 13.61 12.23
N LEU A 146 -13.03 12.41 12.41
CA LEU A 146 -12.61 11.51 11.33
C LEU A 146 -13.67 10.41 11.11
N GLY A 147 -13.46 9.57 10.10
CA GLY A 147 -14.35 8.46 9.78
C GLY A 147 -15.38 8.80 8.71
N VAL A 148 -16.37 7.92 8.56
CA VAL A 148 -17.52 8.17 7.68
C VAL A 148 -18.27 9.42 8.15
N GLY A 149 -18.30 10.46 7.31
CA GLY A 149 -18.88 11.76 7.63
C GLY A 149 -17.92 12.78 8.25
N GLY A 150 -16.65 12.42 8.43
CA GLY A 150 -15.55 13.36 8.68
C GLY A 150 -15.22 14.20 7.44
N SER A 151 -14.37 15.21 7.62
CA SER A 151 -13.95 16.10 6.53
C SER A 151 -12.42 16.15 6.35
N TRP A 152 -11.96 16.54 5.17
CA TRP A 152 -10.52 16.70 4.89
C TRP A 152 -9.93 17.87 5.67
N GLY A 153 -10.73 18.88 5.98
CA GLY A 153 -10.39 19.96 6.90
C GLY A 153 -9.99 19.46 8.28
N ALA A 154 -10.58 18.35 8.79
CA ALA A 154 -10.14 17.74 10.05
C ALA A 154 -8.72 17.17 9.94
N GLY A 155 -8.38 16.50 8.83
CA GLY A 155 -7.02 16.04 8.55
C GLY A 155 -6.01 17.18 8.49
N LEU A 156 -6.35 18.28 7.82
CA LEU A 156 -5.50 19.48 7.77
C LEU A 156 -5.36 20.15 9.14
N ALA A 157 -6.42 20.21 9.94
CA ALA A 157 -6.35 20.71 11.31
C ALA A 157 -5.41 19.86 12.19
N ALA A 158 -5.40 18.54 12.00
CA ALA A 158 -4.44 17.66 12.66
C ALA A 158 -2.99 17.95 12.24
N VAL A 159 -2.75 18.23 10.95
CA VAL A 159 -1.44 18.66 10.43
C VAL A 159 -1.01 20.01 11.02
N GLU A 160 -1.93 21.00 11.11
CA GLU A 160 -1.66 22.28 11.79
C GLU A 160 -1.27 22.05 13.27
N ARG A 161 -2.01 21.21 14.00
CA ARG A 161 -1.73 20.88 15.40
C ARG A 161 -0.37 20.21 15.57
N ALA A 162 -0.04 19.25 14.70
CA ALA A 162 1.21 18.51 14.76
C ALA A 162 2.40 19.42 14.51
N THR A 163 2.33 20.28 13.51
CA THR A 163 3.50 20.98 12.94
C THR A 163 3.53 22.47 13.25
N GLY A 164 2.43 23.07 13.68
CA GLY A 164 2.30 24.52 13.83
C GLY A 164 2.11 25.28 12.51
N ALA A 165 1.92 24.58 11.39
CA ALA A 165 1.51 25.20 10.13
C ALA A 165 0.19 25.98 10.29
N ARG A 166 -0.03 26.93 9.40
CA ARG A 166 -1.29 27.65 9.23
C ARG A 166 -1.70 27.62 7.76
N PHE A 167 -2.83 26.99 7.47
CA PHE A 167 -3.41 26.94 6.14
C PHE A 167 -4.53 27.97 6.06
N ASP A 168 -4.15 29.25 6.13
CA ASP A 168 -5.10 30.35 5.99
C ASP A 168 -5.12 30.89 4.55
N ARG A 169 -6.13 31.72 4.26
CA ARG A 169 -6.30 32.32 2.93
C ARG A 169 -5.11 33.20 2.53
N ALA A 170 -4.44 33.84 3.49
CA ALA A 170 -3.29 34.70 3.20
C ALA A 170 -2.09 33.87 2.73
N TRP A 171 -1.83 32.74 3.39
CA TRP A 171 -0.84 31.76 2.95
C TRP A 171 -1.19 31.19 1.56
N ALA A 172 -2.43 30.76 1.34
CA ALA A 172 -2.85 30.16 0.08
C ALA A 172 -2.76 31.12 -1.13
N GLN A 173 -3.01 32.42 -0.91
CA GLN A 173 -2.87 33.48 -1.93
C GLN A 173 -1.42 33.91 -2.16
N GLY A 174 -0.48 33.45 -1.33
CA GLY A 174 0.94 33.73 -1.47
C GLY A 174 1.57 33.00 -2.65
N LEU A 175 2.73 33.48 -3.07
CA LEU A 175 3.55 32.77 -4.07
C LEU A 175 4.20 31.54 -3.44
N HIS A 176 4.08 30.43 -4.16
CA HIS A 176 4.72 29.16 -3.87
C HIS A 176 5.83 28.89 -4.87
N ARG A 177 6.80 28.10 -4.46
CA ARG A 177 7.83 27.55 -5.35
C ARG A 177 7.28 26.29 -5.99
N ARG A 178 6.87 26.40 -7.24
CA ARG A 178 6.57 25.24 -8.09
C ARG A 178 7.86 24.55 -8.50
N VAL A 179 7.95 23.25 -8.29
CA VAL A 179 9.08 22.42 -8.69
C VAL A 179 8.55 21.14 -9.32
N HIS A 180 9.10 20.75 -10.47
CA HIS A 180 8.86 19.42 -11.04
C HIS A 180 9.61 18.38 -10.19
N ILE A 181 8.95 17.27 -9.88
CA ILE A 181 9.53 16.19 -9.07
C ILE A 181 9.67 14.91 -9.88
N THR A 182 10.64 14.09 -9.50
CA THR A 182 10.69 12.68 -9.93
C THR A 182 10.26 11.78 -8.78
N GLU A 183 9.63 10.65 -9.09
CA GLU A 183 9.25 9.68 -8.06
C GLU A 183 10.48 9.28 -7.23
N VAL A 184 10.41 9.48 -5.91
CA VAL A 184 11.46 9.05 -4.99
C VAL A 184 11.47 7.52 -4.97
N PRO A 185 12.64 6.85 -5.09
CA PRO A 185 12.71 5.39 -5.07
C PRO A 185 12.08 4.81 -3.81
N ARG A 186 11.25 3.77 -3.99
CA ARG A 186 10.58 3.08 -2.88
C ARG A 186 11.57 2.27 -2.06
N TYR A 187 11.33 2.15 -0.75
CA TYR A 187 12.05 1.19 0.06
C TYR A 187 11.69 -0.24 -0.41
N VAL A 188 12.66 -1.14 -0.27
CA VAL A 188 12.43 -2.57 -0.50
C VAL A 188 11.43 -3.10 0.53
N LEU A 189 11.62 -2.68 1.79
CA LEU A 189 10.77 -3.01 2.92
C LEU A 189 10.46 -1.74 3.70
N GLY A 190 9.20 -1.57 4.07
CA GLY A 190 8.80 -0.45 4.89
C GLY A 190 9.20 -0.60 6.36
N GLN A 191 9.09 0.49 7.11
CA GLN A 191 9.56 0.56 8.50
C GLN A 191 9.03 -0.57 9.39
N GLY A 192 7.77 -0.99 9.21
CA GLY A 192 7.19 -2.08 10.01
C GLY A 192 7.81 -3.46 9.74
N LEU A 193 8.57 -3.61 8.65
CA LEU A 193 9.07 -4.89 8.17
C LEU A 193 10.59 -5.05 8.30
N VAL A 194 11.35 -3.96 8.31
CA VAL A 194 12.83 -4.00 8.28
C VAL A 194 13.46 -4.78 9.44
N ASP A 195 12.79 -4.81 10.60
CA ASP A 195 13.24 -5.53 11.79
C ASP A 195 12.55 -6.89 12.01
N SER A 196 11.76 -7.33 11.02
CA SER A 196 11.00 -8.57 11.13
C SER A 196 11.92 -9.77 11.35
N PRO A 197 11.63 -10.66 12.33
CA PRO A 197 12.40 -11.88 12.53
C PRO A 197 12.35 -12.82 11.32
N LEU A 198 11.35 -12.68 10.45
CA LEU A 198 11.24 -13.42 9.19
C LEU A 198 12.47 -13.22 8.30
N LEU A 199 13.03 -12.00 8.28
CA LEU A 199 14.19 -11.66 7.44
C LEU A 199 15.48 -12.36 7.90
N LYS A 200 15.47 -12.98 9.09
CA LYS A 200 16.63 -13.69 9.67
C LYS A 200 16.60 -15.20 9.41
N ARG A 201 15.59 -15.70 8.69
CA ARG A 201 15.45 -17.13 8.35
C ARG A 201 15.32 -17.35 6.85
N GLU A 202 15.62 -18.56 6.42
CA GLU A 202 15.32 -18.99 5.06
C GLU A 202 13.79 -19.13 4.84
N PRO A 203 13.28 -18.89 3.62
CA PRO A 203 14.03 -18.49 2.41
C PRO A 203 14.31 -16.98 2.28
N PHE A 204 13.87 -16.16 3.26
CA PHE A 204 13.93 -14.69 3.16
C PHE A 204 15.36 -14.13 3.11
N VAL A 205 16.31 -14.75 3.82
CA VAL A 205 17.73 -14.39 3.71
C VAL A 205 18.22 -14.55 2.27
N GLY A 206 17.90 -15.68 1.62
CA GLY A 206 18.24 -15.93 0.23
C GLY A 206 17.56 -14.97 -0.76
N TYR A 207 16.36 -14.47 -0.43
CA TYR A 207 15.65 -13.46 -1.25
C TYR A 207 16.30 -12.08 -1.14
N LEU A 208 16.69 -11.64 0.05
CA LEU A 208 17.34 -10.34 0.23
C LEU A 208 18.73 -10.28 -0.42
N ALA A 209 19.42 -11.41 -0.51
CA ALA A 209 20.74 -11.49 -1.12
C ALA A 209 20.72 -11.23 -2.63
N ASP A 210 19.61 -11.55 -3.31
CA ASP A 210 19.43 -11.37 -4.74
C ASP A 210 17.93 -11.26 -5.08
N LEU A 211 17.47 -10.05 -5.42
CA LEU A 211 16.10 -9.78 -5.86
C LEU A 211 15.92 -9.97 -7.38
N GLY A 212 16.84 -10.65 -8.06
CA GLY A 212 16.79 -10.89 -9.50
C GLY A 212 15.69 -11.85 -9.97
N PRO A 213 15.58 -12.07 -11.29
CA PRO A 213 14.51 -12.88 -11.89
C PRO A 213 14.37 -14.30 -11.32
N VAL A 214 15.50 -14.93 -10.95
CA VAL A 214 15.52 -16.27 -10.34
C VAL A 214 14.83 -16.26 -8.97
N ALA A 215 15.01 -15.21 -8.18
CA ALA A 215 14.33 -15.08 -6.89
C ALA A 215 12.83 -14.90 -7.04
N MET A 216 12.37 -14.18 -8.08
CA MET A 216 10.94 -14.02 -8.35
C MET A 216 10.22 -15.37 -8.57
N GLY A 217 10.83 -16.29 -9.34
CA GLY A 217 10.29 -17.63 -9.53
C GLY A 217 10.16 -18.40 -8.20
N ARG A 218 11.20 -18.33 -7.36
CA ARG A 218 11.20 -18.95 -6.02
C ARG A 218 10.15 -18.33 -5.09
N MET A 219 9.99 -17.01 -5.10
CA MET A 219 8.98 -16.30 -4.30
C MET A 219 7.56 -16.70 -4.71
N ARG A 220 7.27 -16.78 -6.02
CA ARG A 220 5.96 -17.24 -6.53
C ARG A 220 5.64 -18.66 -6.07
N ARG A 221 6.61 -19.58 -6.17
CA ARG A 221 6.44 -20.96 -5.69
C ARG A 221 6.20 -21.00 -4.18
N HIS A 222 6.99 -20.26 -3.41
CA HIS A 222 6.85 -20.21 -1.96
C HIS A 222 5.51 -19.58 -1.52
N ALA A 223 5.05 -18.51 -2.19
CA ALA A 223 3.73 -17.91 -1.96
C ALA A 223 2.59 -18.90 -2.22
N LEU A 224 2.68 -19.68 -3.30
CA LEU A 224 1.70 -20.73 -3.62
C LEU A 224 1.69 -21.84 -2.57
N GLU A 225 2.86 -22.29 -2.11
CA GLU A 225 2.98 -23.30 -1.04
C GLU A 225 2.35 -22.81 0.28
N LEU A 226 2.59 -21.56 0.68
CA LEU A 226 1.95 -20.94 1.84
C LEU A 226 0.41 -20.90 1.70
N ALA A 227 -0.09 -20.56 0.51
CA ALA A 227 -1.53 -20.51 0.24
C ALA A 227 -2.18 -21.90 0.24
N LEU A 228 -1.49 -22.90 -0.31
CA LEU A 228 -1.95 -24.30 -0.26
C LEU A 228 -2.04 -24.81 1.17
N GLU A 229 -1.08 -24.48 2.03
CA GLU A 229 -1.16 -24.82 3.45
C GLU A 229 -2.28 -24.08 4.17
N HIS A 230 -2.42 -22.78 3.92
CA HIS A 230 -3.43 -21.95 4.58
C HIS A 230 -4.86 -22.35 4.19
N ALA A 231 -5.05 -22.91 2.98
CA ALA A 231 -6.33 -23.43 2.49
C ALA A 231 -6.56 -24.94 2.76
N ASP A 232 -5.66 -25.62 3.47
CA ASP A 232 -5.71 -27.08 3.71
C ASP A 232 -5.72 -27.92 2.40
N LEU A 233 -4.96 -27.47 1.40
CA LEU A 233 -4.86 -28.09 0.08
C LEU A 233 -3.48 -28.69 -0.21
N ARG A 234 -2.52 -28.62 0.72
CA ARG A 234 -1.14 -29.10 0.48
C ARG A 234 -1.08 -30.56 0.03
N ALA A 235 -1.95 -31.42 0.58
CA ALA A 235 -2.04 -32.83 0.20
C ALA A 235 -3.16 -33.13 -0.82
N HIS A 236 -3.84 -32.10 -1.32
CA HIS A 236 -4.94 -32.30 -2.26
C HIS A 236 -4.40 -32.85 -3.59
N PRO A 237 -5.02 -33.90 -4.19
CA PRO A 237 -4.50 -34.52 -5.42
C PRO A 237 -4.35 -33.54 -6.58
N LEU A 238 -5.32 -32.64 -6.77
CA LEU A 238 -5.24 -31.62 -7.84
C LEU A 238 -4.08 -30.65 -7.63
N ALA A 239 -3.83 -30.19 -6.41
CA ALA A 239 -2.71 -29.30 -6.10
C ALA A 239 -1.37 -30.00 -6.32
N THR A 240 -1.26 -31.26 -5.87
CA THR A 240 -0.06 -32.07 -6.07
C THR A 240 0.22 -32.31 -7.56
N ALA A 241 -0.83 -32.60 -8.35
CA ALA A 241 -0.72 -32.76 -9.79
C ALA A 241 -0.25 -31.47 -10.48
N THR A 242 -0.82 -30.31 -10.12
CA THR A 242 -0.39 -29.01 -10.67
C THR A 242 1.08 -28.70 -10.35
N LEU A 243 1.53 -28.93 -9.12
CA LEU A 243 2.93 -28.70 -8.74
C LEU A 243 3.90 -29.64 -9.46
N ALA A 244 3.50 -30.90 -9.68
CA ALA A 244 4.31 -31.89 -10.37
C ALA A 244 4.48 -31.62 -11.88
N MET A 245 3.55 -30.88 -12.51
CA MET A 245 3.64 -30.54 -13.93
C MET A 245 4.93 -29.77 -14.29
N GLY A 246 5.43 -28.92 -13.38
CA GLY A 246 6.66 -28.17 -13.59
C GLY A 246 7.93 -29.03 -13.52
N ASP A 247 7.85 -30.17 -12.84
CA ASP A 247 8.97 -31.08 -12.62
C ASP A 247 8.97 -32.23 -13.66
N ALA A 248 7.79 -32.60 -14.16
CA ALA A 248 7.60 -33.66 -15.17
C ALA A 248 7.45 -33.04 -16.57
N GLY A 249 8.55 -32.93 -17.31
CA GLY A 249 8.65 -32.29 -18.63
C GLY A 249 7.87 -32.94 -19.79
N ASP A 250 6.79 -33.68 -19.55
CA ASP A 250 6.02 -34.38 -20.60
C ASP A 250 4.50 -34.44 -20.33
N THR A 251 3.93 -33.43 -19.66
CA THR A 251 2.46 -33.37 -19.49
C THR A 251 1.79 -32.97 -20.80
N SER A 252 0.97 -33.87 -21.37
CA SER A 252 0.28 -33.63 -22.65
C SER A 252 -0.77 -32.51 -22.54
N ALA A 253 -1.09 -31.85 -23.67
CA ALA A 253 -2.13 -30.82 -23.71
C ALA A 253 -3.48 -31.33 -23.19
N ALA A 254 -3.85 -32.58 -23.52
CA ALA A 254 -5.10 -33.19 -23.07
C ALA A 254 -5.13 -33.45 -21.55
N GLU A 255 -3.99 -33.79 -20.94
CA GLU A 255 -3.90 -33.93 -19.48
C GLU A 255 -4.01 -32.58 -18.78
N ARG A 256 -3.40 -31.54 -19.35
CA ARG A 256 -3.52 -30.17 -18.83
C ARG A 256 -4.95 -29.64 -18.90
N ASP A 257 -5.62 -29.84 -20.04
CA ASP A 257 -7.02 -29.42 -20.20
C ASP A 257 -7.94 -30.13 -19.20
N ARG A 258 -7.69 -31.43 -18.95
CA ARG A 258 -8.45 -32.22 -17.98
C ARG A 258 -8.19 -31.73 -16.55
N LEU A 259 -6.92 -31.53 -16.17
CA LEU A 259 -6.57 -31.01 -14.85
C LEU A 259 -7.16 -29.61 -14.61
N ARG A 260 -7.13 -28.73 -15.62
CA ARG A 260 -7.75 -27.41 -15.54
C ARG A 260 -9.26 -27.52 -15.31
N HIS A 261 -9.93 -28.38 -16.07
CA HIS A 261 -11.36 -28.62 -15.89
C HIS A 261 -11.70 -29.14 -14.48
N ASP A 262 -10.89 -30.06 -13.95
CA ASP A 262 -11.08 -30.61 -12.60
C ASP A 262 -10.85 -29.53 -11.52
N LEU A 263 -9.89 -28.61 -11.72
CA LEU A 263 -9.65 -27.46 -10.85
C LEU A 263 -10.81 -26.45 -10.89
N ASP A 264 -11.34 -26.14 -12.07
CA ASP A 264 -12.52 -25.27 -12.21
C ASP A 264 -13.74 -25.87 -11.50
N ALA A 265 -13.98 -27.18 -11.67
CA ALA A 265 -15.05 -27.89 -10.97
C ALA A 265 -14.86 -27.87 -9.44
N ALA A 266 -13.62 -28.04 -8.96
CA ALA A 266 -13.30 -27.96 -7.53
C ALA A 266 -13.51 -26.56 -6.95
N ARG A 267 -13.13 -25.51 -7.71
CA ARG A 267 -13.40 -24.11 -7.36
C ARG A 267 -14.90 -23.87 -7.21
N ASP A 268 -15.70 -24.24 -8.21
CA ASP A 268 -17.14 -23.94 -8.23
C ASP A 268 -17.86 -24.69 -7.09
N LEU A 269 -17.43 -25.91 -6.78
CA LEU A 269 -17.91 -26.67 -5.62
C LEU A 269 -17.55 -25.99 -4.29
N ALA A 270 -16.32 -25.51 -4.14
CA ALA A 270 -15.86 -24.84 -2.93
C ALA A 270 -16.58 -23.49 -2.71
N LEU A 271 -16.81 -22.70 -3.78
CA LEU A 271 -17.63 -21.48 -3.72
C LEU A 271 -19.07 -21.79 -3.31
N SER A 272 -19.68 -22.81 -3.91
CA SER A 272 -21.04 -23.21 -3.56
C SER A 272 -21.16 -23.60 -2.09
N ARG A 273 -20.16 -24.31 -1.54
CA ARG A 273 -20.09 -24.65 -0.11
C ARG A 273 -19.93 -23.41 0.77
N SER A 274 -19.05 -22.48 0.40
CA SER A 274 -18.87 -21.21 1.12
C SER A 274 -20.19 -20.44 1.21
N HIS A 275 -20.90 -20.29 0.08
CA HIS A 275 -22.19 -19.59 0.05
C HIS A 275 -23.27 -20.29 0.87
N ALA A 276 -23.33 -21.62 0.82
CA ALA A 276 -24.27 -22.39 1.64
C ALA A 276 -24.02 -22.15 3.14
N LEU A 277 -22.76 -22.22 3.58
CA LEU A 277 -22.39 -21.98 4.98
C LEU A 277 -22.69 -20.54 5.40
N ARG A 278 -22.37 -19.55 4.55
CA ARG A 278 -22.61 -18.13 4.85
C ARG A 278 -24.09 -17.80 5.05
N GLY A 279 -24.99 -18.51 4.39
CA GLY A 279 -26.44 -18.35 4.60
C GLY A 279 -26.93 -18.83 5.97
N ASP A 280 -26.19 -19.74 6.61
CA ASP A 280 -26.53 -20.34 7.91
C ASP A 280 -25.73 -19.70 9.07
N GLU A 281 -24.77 -18.81 8.77
CA GLU A 281 -23.90 -18.17 9.76
C GLU A 281 -24.60 -17.01 10.48
N ALA A 282 -24.25 -16.80 11.75
CA ALA A 282 -24.64 -15.61 12.48
C ALA A 282 -24.01 -14.36 11.84
N GLU A 283 -24.75 -13.24 11.84
CA GLU A 283 -24.28 -11.97 11.27
C GLU A 283 -22.99 -11.47 11.95
N GLU A 284 -22.86 -11.69 13.26
CA GLU A 284 -21.67 -11.33 14.03
C GLU A 284 -20.73 -12.52 14.20
N TYR A 285 -19.61 -12.48 13.47
CA TYR A 285 -18.47 -13.36 13.69
C TYR A 285 -17.24 -12.49 13.81
N THR A 286 -16.53 -12.59 14.94
CA THR A 286 -15.31 -11.81 15.17
C THR A 286 -14.23 -12.73 15.72
N PRO A 287 -13.12 -12.93 15.00
CA PRO A 287 -12.78 -12.27 13.74
C PRO A 287 -13.40 -12.92 12.48
N GLU A 288 -13.76 -12.14 11.47
CA GLU A 288 -14.50 -12.65 10.28
C GLU A 288 -13.78 -13.81 9.56
N TRP A 289 -12.45 -13.82 9.55
CA TRP A 289 -11.63 -14.83 8.86
C TRP A 289 -11.66 -16.22 9.50
N GLU A 290 -12.31 -16.37 10.66
CA GLU A 290 -12.55 -17.65 11.34
C GLU A 290 -13.94 -18.25 11.02
N ARG A 291 -14.77 -17.55 10.22
CA ARG A 291 -16.07 -18.08 9.78
C ARG A 291 -15.91 -19.44 9.07
N PRO A 292 -16.79 -20.42 9.34
CA PRO A 292 -16.78 -21.70 8.63
C PRO A 292 -16.77 -21.58 7.09
N SER A 293 -17.42 -20.55 6.54
CA SER A 293 -17.50 -20.23 5.11
C SER A 293 -16.17 -19.76 4.50
N GLU A 294 -15.22 -19.30 5.30
CA GLU A 294 -13.94 -18.74 4.82
C GLU A 294 -12.98 -19.81 4.33
N LEU A 295 -12.91 -20.99 4.97
CA LEU A 295 -12.01 -22.04 4.51
C LEU A 295 -12.39 -22.53 3.09
N PRO A 296 -13.66 -22.88 2.78
CA PRO A 296 -14.07 -23.19 1.42
C PRO A 296 -13.89 -22.03 0.44
N PHE A 297 -14.05 -20.78 0.90
CA PHE A 297 -13.77 -19.61 0.06
C PHE A 297 -12.28 -19.53 -0.34
N ARG A 298 -11.36 -19.66 0.62
CA ARG A 298 -9.91 -19.70 0.34
C ARG A 298 -9.55 -20.85 -0.59
N GLN A 299 -10.14 -22.04 -0.37
CA GLN A 299 -9.95 -23.19 -1.25
C GLN A 299 -10.37 -22.87 -2.68
N ALA A 300 -11.52 -22.23 -2.89
CA ALA A 300 -11.96 -21.81 -4.21
C ALA A 300 -10.96 -20.86 -4.88
N VAL A 301 -10.49 -19.83 -4.17
CA VAL A 301 -9.51 -18.88 -4.69
C VAL A 301 -8.24 -19.62 -5.13
N VAL A 302 -7.70 -20.50 -4.28
CA VAL A 302 -6.48 -21.27 -4.57
C VAL A 302 -6.69 -22.21 -5.76
N PHE A 303 -7.84 -22.90 -5.88
CA PHE A 303 -8.14 -23.71 -7.07
C PHE A 303 -8.19 -22.88 -8.35
N GLY A 304 -8.75 -21.67 -8.30
CA GLY A 304 -8.72 -20.72 -9.43
C GLY A 304 -7.29 -20.37 -9.85
N VAL A 305 -6.42 -20.04 -8.88
CA VAL A 305 -5.01 -19.74 -9.15
C VAL A 305 -4.25 -20.95 -9.73
N LEU A 306 -4.52 -22.16 -9.23
CA LEU A 306 -3.93 -23.38 -9.80
C LEU A 306 -4.38 -23.59 -11.25
N ALA A 307 -5.66 -23.35 -11.57
CA ALA A 307 -6.17 -23.45 -12.94
C ALA A 307 -5.49 -22.46 -13.89
N GLU A 308 -5.25 -21.22 -13.43
CA GLU A 308 -4.47 -20.21 -14.15
C GLU A 308 -3.02 -20.69 -14.40
N CYS A 309 -2.37 -21.29 -13.39
CA CYS A 309 -1.03 -21.85 -13.54
C CYS A 309 -0.97 -22.96 -14.61
N VAL A 310 -1.95 -23.87 -14.61
CA VAL A 310 -2.05 -24.95 -15.62
C VAL A 310 -2.25 -24.37 -17.02
N ALA A 311 -3.09 -23.33 -17.14
CA ALA A 311 -3.35 -22.66 -18.42
C ALA A 311 -2.12 -21.90 -18.95
N ALA A 312 -1.34 -21.28 -18.05
CA ALA A 312 -0.14 -20.52 -18.41
C ALA A 312 1.08 -21.41 -18.72
N TYR A 313 1.04 -22.70 -18.36
CA TYR A 313 2.17 -23.61 -18.56
C TYR A 313 2.58 -23.75 -20.04
N GLN A 314 3.87 -23.56 -20.32
CA GLN A 314 4.46 -23.74 -21.65
C GLN A 314 5.62 -24.75 -21.56
N PRO A 315 5.57 -25.91 -22.25
CA PRO A 315 6.58 -26.97 -22.11
C PRO A 315 7.98 -26.59 -22.61
N ASP A 316 8.08 -25.68 -23.58
CA ASP A 316 9.32 -25.41 -24.32
C ASP A 316 10.06 -24.13 -23.87
N THR A 317 9.53 -23.40 -22.89
CA THR A 317 10.24 -22.24 -22.34
C THR A 317 11.22 -22.71 -21.27
N ASP A 318 12.52 -22.64 -21.58
CA ASP A 318 13.68 -22.90 -20.68
C ASP A 318 13.72 -21.99 -19.43
N THR A 319 12.64 -21.24 -19.18
CA THR A 319 12.37 -20.58 -17.91
C THR A 319 11.98 -21.64 -16.89
N THR A 320 12.97 -22.28 -16.28
CA THR A 320 12.83 -23.08 -15.07
C THR A 320 11.80 -22.45 -14.12
N GLY A 321 10.61 -23.06 -14.01
CA GLY A 321 9.64 -22.81 -12.95
C GLY A 321 8.92 -21.46 -12.94
N GLY A 322 8.77 -20.78 -14.08
CA GLY A 322 8.10 -19.49 -14.15
C GLY A 322 6.58 -19.59 -13.97
N LEU A 323 6.09 -19.83 -12.75
CA LEU A 323 4.68 -19.58 -12.41
C LEU A 323 4.28 -18.18 -12.92
N PRO A 324 3.05 -17.99 -13.43
CA PRO A 324 2.58 -16.66 -13.76
C PRO A 324 2.60 -15.76 -12.53
N ASP A 325 2.38 -14.47 -12.71
CA ASP A 325 2.31 -13.58 -11.56
C ASP A 325 1.00 -13.78 -10.79
N ILE A 326 1.03 -14.74 -9.86
CA ILE A 326 -0.12 -15.20 -9.08
C ILE A 326 -0.29 -14.49 -7.74
N LEU A 327 0.69 -13.67 -7.32
CA LEU A 327 0.68 -13.11 -5.97
C LEU A 327 -0.54 -12.22 -5.72
N SER A 328 -0.93 -11.39 -6.70
CA SER A 328 -2.11 -10.54 -6.58
C SER A 328 -3.40 -11.37 -6.44
N SER A 329 -3.48 -12.52 -7.12
CA SER A 329 -4.64 -13.42 -7.03
C SER A 329 -4.69 -14.15 -5.68
N LEU A 330 -3.53 -14.43 -5.08
CA LEU A 330 -3.42 -15.12 -3.79
C LEU A 330 -3.74 -14.20 -2.59
N VAL A 331 -3.65 -12.88 -2.72
CA VAL A 331 -3.99 -11.93 -1.63
C VAL A 331 -5.37 -12.21 -1.03
N THR A 332 -6.36 -12.53 -1.87
CA THR A 332 -7.73 -12.84 -1.43
C THR A 332 -7.82 -14.12 -0.60
N ALA A 333 -6.92 -15.09 -0.82
CA ALA A 333 -6.87 -16.32 -0.03
C ALA A 333 -6.09 -16.15 1.28
N MET A 334 -5.14 -15.21 1.33
CA MET A 334 -4.20 -15.04 2.43
C MET A 334 -4.66 -13.99 3.44
N THR A 335 -5.85 -14.22 3.99
CA THR A 335 -6.49 -13.36 5.00
C THR A 335 -6.27 -13.89 6.41
N GLY A 336 -6.58 -13.06 7.41
CA GLY A 336 -6.52 -13.41 8.83
C GLY A 336 -5.14 -13.31 9.46
N ASP A 337 -5.04 -13.76 10.71
CA ASP A 337 -3.80 -13.77 11.47
C ASP A 337 -3.12 -15.15 11.45
N GLY A 338 -1.81 -15.15 11.63
CA GLY A 338 -1.00 -16.36 11.70
C GLY A 338 0.41 -16.18 11.15
N GLU A 339 1.26 -17.16 11.44
CA GLU A 339 2.63 -17.17 10.91
C GLU A 339 2.65 -17.25 9.38
N ARG A 340 1.80 -18.09 8.78
CA ARG A 340 1.72 -18.26 7.32
C ARG A 340 1.29 -17.00 6.59
N THR A 341 0.29 -16.30 7.12
CA THR A 341 -0.18 -15.04 6.53
C THR A 341 0.93 -13.98 6.61
N ARG A 342 1.61 -13.87 7.76
CA ARG A 342 2.78 -12.98 7.90
C ARG A 342 3.93 -13.32 6.95
N GLU A 343 4.23 -14.60 6.77
CA GLU A 343 5.21 -15.06 5.79
C GLU A 343 4.80 -14.68 4.37
N PHE A 344 3.56 -14.93 3.99
CA PHE A 344 3.06 -14.59 2.65
C PHE A 344 3.16 -13.09 2.38
N TRP A 345 2.75 -12.24 3.33
CA TRP A 345 2.87 -10.80 3.17
C TRP A 345 4.32 -10.36 3.03
N MET A 346 5.26 -10.97 3.75
CA MET A 346 6.69 -10.71 3.56
C MET A 346 7.16 -11.09 2.15
N VAL A 347 6.76 -12.26 1.64
CA VAL A 347 7.07 -12.68 0.26
C VAL A 347 6.48 -11.71 -0.74
N HIS A 348 5.24 -11.27 -0.53
CA HIS A 348 4.56 -10.29 -1.36
C HIS A 348 5.29 -8.95 -1.43
N HIS A 349 5.77 -8.45 -0.29
CA HIS A 349 6.58 -7.23 -0.27
C HIS A 349 7.91 -7.38 -1.02
N LEU A 350 8.64 -8.47 -0.80
CA LEU A 350 9.92 -8.72 -1.47
C LEU A 350 9.75 -8.95 -2.98
N HIS A 351 8.71 -9.68 -3.38
CA HIS A 351 8.38 -9.89 -4.79
C HIS A 351 8.01 -8.58 -5.48
N GLY A 352 7.19 -7.75 -4.84
CA GLY A 352 6.89 -6.42 -5.32
C GLY A 352 8.14 -5.55 -5.47
N ALA A 353 9.11 -5.67 -4.56
CA ALA A 353 10.40 -4.98 -4.67
C ALA A 353 11.24 -5.51 -5.83
N ALA A 354 11.35 -6.82 -6.00
CA ALA A 354 12.04 -7.45 -7.13
C ALA A 354 11.48 -7.00 -8.48
N ARG A 355 10.14 -6.96 -8.62
CA ARG A 355 9.46 -6.48 -9.84
C ARG A 355 9.80 -5.05 -10.25
N ARG A 356 10.24 -4.20 -9.31
CA ARG A 356 10.63 -2.82 -9.61
C ARG A 356 12.09 -2.69 -10.04
N THR A 357 12.89 -3.73 -9.87
CA THR A 357 14.32 -3.74 -10.20
C THR A 357 14.64 -4.33 -11.58
N VAL A 358 13.70 -5.10 -12.14
CA VAL A 358 13.72 -5.66 -13.50
C VAL A 358 12.99 -4.70 -14.43
#